data_AF-A0A961C4C7-F1
#
_entry.id   AF-A0A961C4C7-F1
#
_cell.length_a   1.000
_cell.length_b   1.000
_cell.length_c   1.000
_cell.angle_alpha   90.00
_cell.angle_beta   90.00
_cell.angle_gamma   90.00
#
_symmetry.space_group_name_H-M   'P 1'
#
loop_
_entity.id
_entity.type
_entity.pdbx_description
1 polymer ?
#
loop_
_entity_poly.entity_id
_entity_poly.type
_entity_poly.pdbx_seq_one_letter_code
_entity_poly.pdbx_strand_id
1 'polypeptide(L)'
;MEKLIQLLWRSDDHDEVSHREHMVGEIAPMLAADVERVEHLDVLTGDTSLEIPAPPVQLGLGPQLASVVTIWLGSIDDRGPIIPALQSAPGTTGKVDQYLVTESVPQPSTAERDWPLGTRTPGVTLFSWFPKPDRLTDGEFFHGWHDIHTPSTPGLHPLRVEYVRNS
;
A
#
# COMPACT_ATOMS: atom_id res chain seq x y z
N MET A 1 -4.71 -0.24 -18.18
CA MET A 1 -4.17 -0.61 -16.86
C MET A 1 -4.75 0.32 -15.83
N GLU A 2 -5.39 -0.24 -14.82
CA GLU A 2 -6.07 0.44 -13.73
C GLU A 2 -5.46 -0.02 -12.41
N LYS A 3 -5.27 0.92 -11.47
CA LYS A 3 -4.62 0.65 -10.20
C LYS A 3 -5.66 0.59 -9.07
N LEU A 4 -5.63 -0.50 -8.33
CA LEU A 4 -6.41 -0.70 -7.12
C LEU A 4 -5.50 -0.67 -5.89
N ILE A 5 -5.93 0.05 -4.86
CA ILE A 5 -5.35 -0.03 -3.51
C ILE A 5 -6.40 -0.64 -2.58
N GLN A 6 -6.00 -1.68 -1.84
CA GLN A 6 -6.84 -2.42 -0.91
C GLN A 6 -6.26 -2.29 0.50
N LEU A 7 -7.09 -1.87 1.45
CA LEU A 7 -6.73 -1.78 2.86
C LEU A 7 -7.34 -2.96 3.62
N LEU A 8 -6.50 -3.74 4.28
CA LEU A 8 -6.89 -4.86 5.13
C LEU A 8 -6.80 -4.41 6.60
N TRP A 9 -7.82 -4.73 7.39
CA TRP A 9 -7.96 -4.23 8.76
C TRP A 9 -7.74 -5.34 9.77
N ARG A 10 -6.91 -5.07 10.78
CA ARG A 10 -6.60 -5.99 11.89
C ARG A 10 -7.86 -6.38 12.65
N SER A 11 -7.98 -7.66 12.98
CA SER A 11 -8.95 -8.16 13.95
C SER A 11 -8.35 -8.17 15.37
N ASP A 12 -9.16 -8.51 16.36
CA ASP A 12 -8.73 -8.59 17.77
C ASP A 12 -7.69 -9.70 18.02
N ASP A 13 -7.68 -10.74 17.19
CA ASP A 13 -6.74 -11.86 17.20
C ASP A 13 -5.55 -11.67 16.24
N HIS A 14 -5.32 -10.43 15.76
CA HIS A 14 -4.24 -10.14 14.83
C HIS A 14 -2.87 -10.46 15.42
N ASP A 15 -2.16 -11.38 14.75
CA ASP A 15 -0.75 -11.65 14.96
C ASP A 15 0.04 -11.19 13.73
N GLU A 16 0.86 -10.15 13.89
CA GLU A 16 1.58 -9.51 12.78
C GLU A 16 2.53 -10.49 12.06
N VAL A 17 3.17 -11.40 12.80
CA VAL A 17 4.09 -12.39 12.23
C VAL A 17 3.33 -13.38 11.35
N SER A 18 2.30 -14.01 11.89
CA SER A 18 1.48 -14.99 11.16
C SER A 18 0.75 -14.34 9.98
N HIS A 19 0.25 -13.12 10.15
CA HIS A 19 -0.38 -12.36 9.08
C HIS A 19 0.61 -12.10 7.95
N ARG A 20 1.80 -11.58 8.27
CA ARG A 20 2.88 -11.33 7.29
C ARG A 20 3.27 -12.60 6.55
N GLU A 21 3.50 -13.69 7.28
CA GLU A 21 3.92 -14.98 6.70
C GLU A 21 2.88 -15.51 5.72
N HIS A 22 1.59 -15.42 6.07
CA HIS A 22 0.51 -15.84 5.18
C HIS A 22 0.35 -14.91 3.96
N MET A 23 0.42 -13.59 4.16
CA MET A 23 0.35 -12.61 3.07
C MET A 23 1.47 -12.82 2.05
N VAL A 24 2.71 -13.00 2.52
CA VAL A 24 3.90 -13.12 1.66
C VAL A 24 4.09 -14.55 1.12
N GLY A 25 3.74 -15.57 1.91
CA GLY A 25 3.96 -16.98 1.58
C GLY A 25 2.85 -17.65 0.78
N GLU A 26 1.61 -17.17 0.90
CA GLU A 26 0.44 -17.81 0.29
C GLU A 26 -0.32 -16.86 -0.63
N ILE A 27 -0.82 -15.73 -0.10
CA ILE A 27 -1.70 -14.83 -0.85
C ILE A 27 -0.94 -14.13 -1.99
N ALA A 28 0.20 -13.49 -1.72
CA ALA A 28 0.93 -12.76 -2.75
C ALA A 28 1.42 -13.66 -3.89
N PRO A 29 2.00 -14.85 -3.64
CA PRO A 29 2.36 -15.77 -4.72
C PRO A 29 1.16 -16.26 -5.52
N MET A 30 0.04 -16.55 -4.86
CA MET A 30 -1.19 -16.96 -5.54
C MET A 30 -1.71 -15.85 -6.47
N LEU A 31 -1.74 -14.60 -6.01
CA LEU A 31 -2.16 -13.45 -6.84
C LEU A 31 -1.16 -13.17 -7.97
N ALA A 32 0.14 -13.24 -7.70
CA ALA A 32 1.18 -13.03 -8.70
C ALA A 32 1.23 -14.13 -9.78
N ALA A 33 0.72 -15.33 -9.48
CA ALA A 33 0.60 -16.41 -10.46
C ALA A 33 -0.55 -16.18 -11.46
N ASP A 34 -1.54 -15.35 -11.12
CA ASP A 34 -2.66 -14.99 -12.01
C ASP A 34 -2.26 -13.86 -12.98
N VAL A 35 -1.24 -14.13 -13.80
CA VAL A 35 -0.66 -13.17 -14.76
C VAL A 35 -1.63 -12.78 -15.89
N GLU A 36 -2.74 -13.50 -16.05
CA GLU A 36 -3.80 -13.12 -16.99
C GLU A 36 -4.57 -11.88 -16.51
N ARG A 37 -4.56 -11.62 -15.20
CA ARG A 37 -5.32 -10.53 -14.55
C ARG A 37 -4.43 -9.51 -13.89
N VAL A 38 -3.43 -9.99 -13.15
CA VAL A 38 -2.54 -9.19 -12.32
C VAL A 38 -1.29 -8.85 -13.11
N GLU A 39 -1.20 -7.60 -13.57
CA GLU A 39 -0.02 -7.11 -14.28
C GLU A 39 1.11 -6.78 -13.28
N HIS A 40 0.76 -6.15 -12.16
CA HIS A 40 1.69 -5.80 -11.07
C HIS A 40 1.02 -5.99 -9.70
N LEU A 41 1.83 -6.29 -8.70
CA LEU A 41 1.41 -6.52 -7.32
C LEU A 41 2.46 -5.97 -6.35
N ASP A 42 2.01 -5.11 -5.44
CA ASP A 42 2.77 -4.73 -4.24
C ASP A 42 1.99 -5.08 -2.98
N VAL A 43 2.71 -5.61 -1.98
CA VAL A 43 2.15 -5.93 -0.66
C VAL A 43 2.98 -5.23 0.40
N LEU A 44 2.33 -4.33 1.14
CA LEU A 44 2.88 -3.69 2.32
C LEU A 44 2.26 -4.35 3.56
N THR A 45 3.09 -4.98 4.37
CA THR A 45 2.74 -5.57 5.67
C THR A 45 3.74 -5.03 6.70
N GLY A 46 3.45 -5.14 7.99
CA GLY A 46 4.40 -4.75 9.03
C GLY A 46 5.73 -5.50 8.90
N ASP A 47 6.81 -4.80 9.21
CA ASP A 47 8.14 -5.39 9.28
C ASP A 47 8.36 -5.94 10.69
N THR A 48 8.41 -7.26 10.81
CA THR A 48 8.66 -7.97 12.07
C THR A 48 10.14 -8.27 12.31
N SER A 49 11.01 -7.94 11.35
CA SER A 49 12.45 -8.24 11.39
C SER A 49 13.30 -7.10 11.92
N LEU A 50 12.72 -5.90 12.07
CA LEU A 50 13.42 -4.71 12.55
C LEU A 50 12.64 -4.05 13.68
N GLU A 51 13.31 -3.81 14.80
CA GLU A 51 12.84 -2.83 15.78
C GLU A 51 13.24 -1.44 15.30
N ILE A 52 12.26 -0.55 15.10
CA ILE A 52 12.50 0.85 14.79
C ILE A 52 12.50 1.62 16.14
N PRO A 53 13.64 2.17 16.60
CA PRO A 53 13.74 2.77 17.94
C PRO A 53 12.81 3.97 18.17
N ALA A 54 12.39 4.63 17.09
CA ALA A 54 11.43 5.73 17.10
C ALA A 54 10.50 5.58 15.88
N PRO A 55 9.48 4.70 15.95
CA PRO A 55 8.60 4.50 14.81
C PRO A 55 7.83 5.79 14.51
N PRO A 56 7.56 6.10 13.23
CA PRO A 56 6.73 7.24 12.89
C PRO A 56 5.37 7.11 13.58
N VAL A 57 4.83 8.24 14.02
CA VAL A 57 3.52 8.28 14.69
C VAL A 57 2.47 7.77 13.71
N GLN A 58 1.78 6.69 14.09
CA GLN A 58 0.61 6.20 13.37
C GLN A 58 -0.59 7.08 13.74
N LEU A 59 -1.06 7.87 12.79
CA LEU A 59 -2.18 8.79 12.97
C LEU A 59 -3.51 8.13 12.60
N GLY A 60 -4.59 8.56 13.26
CA GLY A 60 -5.95 8.12 12.95
C GLY A 60 -6.12 6.61 13.06
N LEU A 61 -6.53 5.98 11.96
CA LEU A 61 -6.74 4.53 11.87
C LEU A 61 -5.45 3.74 11.55
N GLY A 62 -4.30 4.41 11.50
CA GLY A 62 -2.94 3.83 11.37
C GLY A 62 -2.77 2.50 12.11
N PRO A 63 -3.01 2.45 13.43
CA PRO A 63 -2.80 1.24 14.23
C PRO A 63 -3.72 0.05 13.90
N GLN A 64 -4.79 0.27 13.15
CA GLN A 64 -5.76 -0.78 12.77
C GLN A 64 -5.46 -1.38 11.38
N LEU A 65 -4.52 -0.80 10.63
CA LEU A 65 -4.16 -1.30 9.31
C LEU A 65 -3.24 -2.53 9.46
N ALA A 66 -3.65 -3.64 8.85
CA ALA A 66 -2.88 -4.89 8.83
C ALA A 66 -1.91 -4.90 7.65
N SER A 67 -2.46 -4.65 6.45
CA SER A 67 -1.70 -4.63 5.20
C SER A 67 -2.34 -3.70 4.17
N VAL A 68 -1.52 -3.25 3.22
CA VAL A 68 -1.95 -2.58 2.00
C VAL A 68 -1.57 -3.46 0.82
N VAL A 69 -2.53 -3.80 -0.02
CA VAL A 69 -2.30 -4.54 -1.26
C VAL A 69 -2.61 -3.62 -2.43
N THR A 70 -1.63 -3.46 -3.31
CA THR A 70 -1.76 -2.64 -4.51
C THR A 70 -1.65 -3.54 -5.73
N ILE A 71 -2.63 -3.44 -6.63
CA ILE A 71 -2.73 -4.31 -7.80
C ILE A 71 -2.98 -3.45 -9.04
N TRP A 72 -2.28 -3.77 -10.11
CA TRP A 72 -2.56 -3.23 -11.43
C TRP A 72 -3.23 -4.30 -12.28
N LEU A 73 -4.37 -3.93 -12.84
CA LEU A 73 -5.21 -4.81 -13.66
C LEU A 73 -5.36 -4.22 -15.07
N GLY A 74 -5.54 -5.07 -16.07
CA GLY A 74 -5.96 -4.62 -17.39
C GLY A 74 -7.33 -3.93 -17.34
N SER A 75 -8.24 -4.49 -16.54
CA SER A 75 -9.60 -3.99 -16.26
C SER A 75 -9.99 -4.26 -14.80
N ILE A 76 -10.66 -3.30 -14.17
CA ILE A 76 -11.21 -3.36 -12.82
C ILE A 76 -12.27 -4.45 -12.65
N ASP A 77 -12.89 -4.88 -13.75
CA ASP A 77 -13.88 -5.95 -13.77
C ASP A 77 -13.25 -7.32 -13.41
N ASP A 78 -11.93 -7.47 -13.59
CA ASP A 78 -11.19 -8.69 -13.27
C ASP A 78 -10.86 -8.84 -11.78
N ARG A 79 -11.25 -7.87 -10.92
CA ARG A 79 -10.94 -7.90 -9.48
C ARG A 79 -11.68 -8.97 -8.67
N GLY A 80 -12.72 -9.58 -9.24
CA GLY A 80 -13.65 -10.46 -8.52
C GLY A 80 -12.96 -11.59 -7.73
N PRO A 81 -12.06 -12.38 -8.36
CA PRO A 81 -11.35 -13.47 -7.68
C PRO A 81 -10.35 -13.02 -6.60
N ILE A 82 -9.87 -11.78 -6.67
CA ILE A 82 -8.84 -11.24 -5.77
C ILE A 82 -9.41 -10.99 -4.38
N ILE A 83 -10.64 -10.46 -4.31
CA ILE A 83 -11.21 -10.00 -3.04
C ILE A 83 -11.43 -11.13 -2.04
N PRO A 84 -12.02 -12.28 -2.40
CA PRO A 84 -12.16 -13.40 -1.48
C PRO A 84 -10.84 -13.85 -0.85
N ALA A 85 -9.74 -13.84 -1.63
CA ALA A 85 -8.42 -14.22 -1.12
C ALA A 85 -7.91 -13.26 -0.03
N LEU A 86 -8.13 -11.95 -0.23
CA LEU A 86 -7.76 -10.94 0.76
C LEU A 86 -8.66 -10.97 1.99
N GLN A 87 -9.95 -11.24 1.80
CA GLN A 87 -10.91 -11.40 2.90
C GLN A 87 -10.61 -12.64 3.77
N SER A 88 -9.98 -13.66 3.19
CA SER A 88 -9.55 -14.86 3.93
C SER A 88 -8.22 -14.69 4.68
N ALA A 89 -7.55 -13.54 4.56
CA ALA A 89 -6.28 -13.32 5.24
C ALA A 89 -6.45 -13.42 6.77
N PRO A 90 -5.65 -14.25 7.47
CA PRO A 90 -5.76 -14.46 8.90
C PRO A 90 -5.40 -13.19 9.67
N GLY A 91 -5.97 -13.06 10.88
CA GLY A 91 -5.75 -11.87 11.70
C GLY A 91 -6.33 -10.58 11.10
N THR A 92 -7.29 -10.70 10.18
CA THR A 92 -8.04 -9.56 9.64
C THR A 92 -9.53 -9.70 9.93
N THR A 93 -10.23 -8.56 9.91
CA THR A 93 -11.70 -8.52 10.07
C THR A 93 -12.48 -9.08 8.87
N GLY A 94 -11.79 -9.47 7.78
CA GLY A 94 -12.41 -9.77 6.48
C GLY A 94 -12.98 -8.55 5.76
N LYS A 95 -12.96 -7.35 6.37
CA LYS A 95 -13.27 -6.10 5.69
C LYS A 95 -12.10 -5.70 4.79
N VAL A 96 -12.40 -5.33 3.55
CA VAL A 96 -11.43 -4.79 2.58
C VAL A 96 -11.97 -3.48 2.04
N ASP A 97 -11.30 -2.36 2.32
CA ASP A 97 -11.63 -1.08 1.67
C ASP A 97 -10.84 -0.96 0.36
N GLN A 98 -11.52 -0.60 -0.73
CA GLN A 98 -10.93 -0.58 -2.07
C GLN A 98 -10.98 0.82 -2.68
N TYR A 99 -9.88 1.22 -3.31
CA TYR A 99 -9.74 2.51 -3.98
C TYR A 99 -9.23 2.28 -5.39
N LEU A 100 -10.05 2.65 -6.39
CA LEU A 100 -9.58 2.83 -7.77
C LEU A 100 -8.92 4.20 -7.87
N VAL A 101 -7.66 4.22 -8.27
CA VAL A 101 -6.83 5.43 -8.23
C VAL A 101 -6.16 5.70 -9.56
N THR A 102 -5.94 6.99 -9.84
CA THR A 102 -4.97 7.42 -10.83
C THR A 102 -3.61 7.56 -10.17
N GLU A 103 -2.58 6.97 -10.77
CA GLU A 103 -1.22 7.04 -10.27
C GLU A 103 -0.46 8.25 -10.85
N SER A 104 0.29 8.93 -9.99
CA SER A 104 1.32 9.89 -10.35
C SER A 104 2.61 9.50 -9.64
N VAL A 105 3.75 9.52 -10.35
CA VAL A 105 5.06 9.21 -9.77
C VAL A 105 6.00 10.42 -9.88
N PRO A 106 5.86 11.45 -9.04
CA PRO A 106 6.73 12.64 -9.08
C PRO A 106 8.23 12.34 -8.91
N GLN A 107 8.58 11.25 -8.23
CA GLN A 107 9.96 10.75 -8.15
C GLN A 107 9.94 9.24 -8.37
N PRO A 108 10.26 8.74 -9.57
CA PRO A 108 10.38 7.30 -9.78
C PRO A 108 11.60 6.75 -9.05
N SER A 109 11.52 5.50 -8.59
CA SER A 109 12.72 4.78 -8.16
C SER A 109 13.72 4.69 -9.30
N THR A 110 14.99 4.97 -9.01
CA THR A 110 16.11 4.78 -9.95
C THR A 110 16.82 3.44 -9.75
N ALA A 111 16.42 2.67 -8.73
CA ALA A 111 17.01 1.38 -8.46
C ALA A 111 16.39 0.33 -9.39
N GLU A 112 17.22 -0.42 -10.10
CA GLU A 112 16.76 -1.64 -10.76
C GLU A 112 16.40 -2.66 -9.69
N ARG A 113 15.23 -3.29 -9.86
CA ARG A 113 14.75 -4.32 -8.94
C ARG A 113 15.62 -5.58 -9.09
N ASP A 114 16.46 -5.85 -8.11
CA ASP A 114 17.35 -7.02 -8.08
C ASP A 114 16.93 -8.10 -7.06
N TRP A 115 15.85 -7.86 -6.30
CA TRP A 115 15.35 -8.81 -5.29
C TRP A 115 14.27 -9.76 -5.85
N PRO A 116 14.22 -11.04 -5.40
CA PRO A 116 13.19 -12.00 -5.83
C PRO A 116 11.76 -11.61 -5.39
N LEU A 117 10.75 -12.15 -6.07
CA LEU A 117 9.35 -12.03 -5.62
C LEU A 117 9.19 -12.63 -4.22
N GLY A 118 8.32 -12.03 -3.41
CA GLY A 118 8.08 -12.44 -2.02
C GLY A 118 9.23 -12.11 -1.05
N THR A 119 10.34 -11.52 -1.53
CA THR A 119 11.40 -11.03 -0.65
C THR A 119 11.20 -9.56 -0.31
N ARG A 120 11.83 -9.15 0.79
CA ARG A 120 11.73 -7.78 1.32
C ARG A 120 12.33 -6.79 0.33
N THR A 121 11.54 -5.77 -0.04
CA THR A 121 12.02 -4.60 -0.78
C THR A 121 12.97 -3.78 0.10
N PRO A 122 14.12 -3.32 -0.41
CA PRO A 122 15.00 -2.42 0.32
C PRO A 122 14.34 -1.10 0.73
N GLY A 123 14.58 -0.66 1.96
CA GLY A 123 14.10 0.62 2.49
C GLY A 123 12.88 0.49 3.41
N VAL A 124 12.18 1.61 3.60
CA VAL A 124 10.97 1.71 4.43
C VAL A 124 9.93 2.51 3.66
N THR A 125 8.70 2.00 3.63
CA THR A 125 7.57 2.68 3.01
C THR A 125 6.85 3.54 4.04
N LEU A 126 6.73 4.83 3.76
CA LEU A 126 5.82 5.73 4.49
C LEU A 126 4.50 5.79 3.73
N PHE A 127 3.49 5.10 4.24
CA PHE A 127 2.16 5.10 3.66
C PHE A 127 1.28 6.16 4.35
N SER A 128 0.59 6.97 3.56
CA SER A 128 -0.36 7.98 4.07
C SER A 128 -1.64 7.90 3.27
N TRP A 129 -2.77 7.85 3.99
CA TRP A 129 -4.10 7.89 3.42
C TRP A 129 -4.99 8.78 4.30
N PHE A 130 -5.77 9.65 3.68
CA PHE A 130 -6.71 10.50 4.39
C PHE A 130 -7.77 11.01 3.42
N PRO A 131 -9.01 11.22 3.88
CA PRO A 131 -9.99 11.94 3.08
C PRO A 131 -9.56 13.39 2.91
N LYS A 132 -9.97 14.01 1.80
CA LYS A 132 -9.94 15.46 1.67
C LYS A 132 -10.77 16.08 2.82
N PRO A 133 -10.24 17.06 3.57
CA PRO A 133 -11.04 17.76 4.58
C PRO A 133 -12.24 18.50 3.97
N ASP A 134 -13.42 18.38 4.58
CA ASP A 134 -14.68 19.01 4.09
C ASP A 134 -14.58 20.53 3.90
N ARG A 135 -13.71 21.18 4.68
CA ARG A 135 -13.47 22.63 4.61
C ARG A 135 -12.69 23.09 3.37
N LEU A 136 -12.17 22.17 2.55
CA LEU A 136 -11.40 22.47 1.35
C LEU A 136 -12.19 22.11 0.10
N THR A 137 -12.17 23.00 -0.88
CA THR A 137 -12.53 22.66 -2.26
C THR A 137 -11.51 21.67 -2.83
N ASP A 138 -11.89 20.96 -3.90
CA ASP A 138 -10.96 20.04 -4.57
C ASP A 138 -9.73 20.78 -5.10
N GLY A 139 -9.92 21.98 -5.67
CA GLY A 139 -8.83 22.82 -6.16
C GLY A 139 -7.84 23.21 -5.06
N GLU A 140 -8.33 23.63 -3.89
CA GLU A 140 -7.46 23.95 -2.75
C GLU A 140 -6.72 22.72 -2.22
N PHE A 141 -7.40 21.58 -2.15
CA PHE A 141 -6.81 20.33 -1.70
C PHE A 141 -5.69 19.87 -2.65
N PHE A 142 -5.97 19.82 -3.95
CA PHE A 142 -4.98 19.40 -4.94
C PHE A 142 -3.85 20.40 -5.09
N HIS A 143 -4.10 21.71 -4.97
CA HIS A 143 -3.02 22.71 -4.90
C HIS A 143 -2.10 22.46 -3.68
N GLY A 144 -2.69 22.29 -2.49
CA GLY A 144 -1.94 21.99 -1.28
C GLY A 144 -1.15 20.69 -1.38
N TRP A 145 -1.72 19.64 -1.98
CA TRP A 145 -1.02 18.39 -2.19
C TRP A 145 0.08 18.53 -3.24
N HIS A 146 -0.26 18.97 -4.45
CA HIS A 146 0.62 18.91 -5.61
C HIS A 146 1.69 19.99 -5.61
N ASP A 147 1.35 21.21 -5.19
CA ASP A 147 2.23 22.37 -5.33
C ASP A 147 2.93 22.75 -4.02
N ILE A 148 2.43 22.27 -2.87
CA ILE A 148 3.02 22.56 -1.56
C ILE A 148 3.63 21.30 -0.93
N HIS A 149 2.84 20.24 -0.71
CA HIS A 149 3.31 19.05 0.01
C HIS A 149 4.32 18.23 -0.81
N THR A 150 4.01 17.93 -2.08
CA THR A 150 4.89 17.14 -2.95
C THR A 150 6.29 17.79 -3.08
N PRO A 151 6.45 19.09 -3.37
CA PRO A 151 7.77 19.73 -3.46
C PRO A 151 8.52 19.85 -2.12
N SER A 152 7.79 19.84 -0.99
CA SER A 152 8.39 19.91 0.36
C SER A 152 8.90 18.56 0.85
N THR A 153 8.36 17.45 0.32
CA THR A 153 8.68 16.08 0.76
C THR A 153 10.18 15.75 0.64
N PRO A 154 10.93 16.12 -0.42
CA PRO A 154 12.39 15.93 -0.48
C PRO A 154 13.16 16.54 0.69
N GLY A 155 12.74 17.70 1.20
CA GLY A 155 13.37 18.32 2.36
C GLY A 155 13.11 17.57 3.67
N LEU A 156 11.92 16.96 3.80
CA LEU A 156 11.53 16.19 4.99
C LEU A 156 12.11 14.76 4.98
N HIS A 157 12.22 14.17 3.79
CA HIS A 157 12.70 12.80 3.59
C HIS A 157 13.85 12.78 2.58
N PRO A 158 15.06 13.24 2.98
CA PRO A 158 16.19 13.43 2.06
C PRO A 158 16.77 12.12 1.51
N LEU A 159 16.51 10.99 2.17
CA LEU A 159 16.94 9.65 1.74
C LEU A 159 15.86 8.90 0.94
N ARG A 160 14.77 9.57 0.58
CA ARG A 160 13.67 8.95 -0.16
C ARG A 160 14.13 8.58 -1.57
N VAL A 161 13.92 7.32 -1.93
CA VAL A 161 14.27 6.79 -3.26
C VAL A 161 13.12 6.87 -4.26
N GLU A 162 11.87 6.91 -3.78
CA GLU A 162 10.67 6.94 -4.62
C GLU A 162 9.55 7.77 -3.98
N TYR A 163 8.70 8.40 -4.80
CA TYR A 163 7.47 9.08 -4.36
C TYR A 163 6.34 8.78 -5.33
N VAL A 164 5.35 8.05 -4.83
CA VAL A 164 4.10 7.76 -5.54
C VAL A 164 2.95 8.52 -4.87
N ARG A 165 2.11 9.15 -5.69
CA ARG A 165 0.88 9.80 -5.28
C ARG A 165 -0.29 9.14 -6.01
N ASN A 166 -1.34 8.81 -5.27
CA ASN A 166 -2.56 8.21 -5.79
C ASN A 166 -3.74 9.13 -5.47
N SER A 167 -4.61 9.37 -6.46
CA SER A 167 -5.80 10.23 -6.35
C SER A 167 -7.00 9.64 -7.05
#